data_AF-F4XF89-F1
#
_entry.id   AF-F4XF89-F1
#
_cell.length_a   1.000
_cell.length_b   1.000
_cell.length_c   1.000
_cell.angle_alpha   90.00
_cell.angle_beta   90.00
_cell.angle_gamma   90.00
#
_symmetry.space_group_name_H-M   'P 1'
#
loop_
_entity.id
_entity.type
_entity.pdbx_description
1 polymer ?
#
loop_
_entity_poly.entity_id
_entity_poly.type
_entity_poly.pdbx_seq_one_letter_code
_entity_poly.pdbx_strand_id
1 'polypeptide(L)'
;MLRAFGALPTEARARQMRDRDYLWCLTHMVLDREEELERLCPSCRAQSQQGLCPGCGRPIAAVEGGVNPNFDLQRFAALGKGETK
;
A
#
# COMPACT_ATOMS: atom_id res chain seq x y z
N MET A 1 -2.63 -5.14 -3.48
CA MET A 1 -3.92 -5.68 -3.01
C MET A 1 -3.77 -7.04 -2.32
N LEU A 2 -3.29 -8.10 -2.98
CA LEU A 2 -3.12 -9.43 -2.36
C LEU A 2 -2.37 -9.45 -1.01
N ARG A 3 -1.36 -8.59 -0.84
CA ARG A 3 -0.63 -8.41 0.43
C ARG A 3 -1.53 -8.02 1.60
N ALA A 4 -2.57 -7.23 1.38
CA ALA A 4 -3.53 -6.83 2.43
C ALA A 4 -4.35 -8.03 2.94
N PHE A 5 -4.51 -9.06 2.09
CA PHE A 5 -5.15 -10.34 2.43
C PHE A 5 -4.13 -11.42 2.83
N GLY A 6 -2.88 -11.02 3.10
CA GLY A 6 -1.80 -11.95 3.45
C GLY A 6 -1.52 -13.00 2.38
N ALA A 7 -1.72 -12.67 1.10
CA ALA A 7 -1.52 -13.57 -0.03
C ALA A 7 -0.37 -13.13 -0.94
N LEU A 8 0.45 -14.09 -1.36
CA LEU A 8 1.45 -13.91 -2.40
C LEU A 8 0.87 -14.23 -3.78
N PRO A 9 1.27 -13.52 -4.85
CA PRO A 9 0.81 -13.81 -6.21
C PRO A 9 1.13 -15.22 -6.71
N THR A 10 2.09 -15.90 -6.09
CA THR A 10 2.51 -17.27 -6.44
C THR A 10 1.64 -18.35 -5.81
N GLU A 11 0.84 -18.02 -4.79
CA GLU A 11 -0.04 -18.98 -4.11
C GLU A 11 -1.17 -19.46 -5.04
N ALA A 12 -1.55 -20.73 -4.90
CA ALA A 12 -2.62 -21.32 -5.72
C ALA A 12 -3.95 -20.54 -5.61
N ARG A 13 -4.33 -20.11 -4.40
CA ARG A 13 -5.55 -19.31 -4.18
C ARG A 13 -5.53 -17.98 -4.94
N ALA A 14 -4.36 -17.33 -5.03
CA ALA A 14 -4.22 -16.06 -5.74
C ALA A 14 -4.22 -16.25 -7.26
N ARG A 15 -3.58 -17.33 -7.75
CA ARG A 15 -3.57 -17.68 -9.19
C ARG A 15 -4.93 -18.07 -9.75
N GLN A 16 -5.84 -18.54 -8.89
CA GLN A 16 -7.20 -18.95 -9.27
C GLN A 16 -8.21 -17.80 -9.22
N MET A 17 -7.85 -16.64 -8.66
CA MET A 17 -8.72 -15.46 -8.64
C MET A 17 -8.93 -14.94 -10.05
N ARG A 18 -10.17 -14.53 -10.33
CA ARG A 18 -10.54 -13.83 -11.56
C ARG A 18 -10.58 -12.33 -11.32
N ASP A 19 -10.62 -11.55 -12.39
CA ASP A 19 -10.72 -10.09 -12.34
C ASP A 19 -11.85 -9.59 -11.44
N ARG A 20 -13.01 -10.26 -11.47
CA ARG A 20 -14.14 -9.93 -10.59
C ARG A 20 -13.86 -10.16 -9.11
N ASP A 21 -13.07 -11.17 -8.79
CA ASP A 21 -12.72 -11.50 -7.41
C ASP A 21 -11.74 -10.42 -6.90
N TYR A 22 -10.84 -9.95 -7.77
CA TYR A 22 -9.98 -8.81 -7.45
C TYR A 22 -10.77 -7.51 -7.27
N LEU A 23 -11.73 -7.22 -8.15
CA LEU A 23 -12.60 -6.05 -8.04
C LEU A 23 -13.40 -6.09 -6.72
N TRP A 24 -13.98 -7.24 -6.39
CA TRP A 24 -14.72 -7.44 -5.15
C TRP A 24 -13.85 -7.12 -3.92
N CYS A 25 -12.64 -7.66 -3.87
CA CYS A 25 -11.68 -7.38 -2.80
C CYS A 25 -11.33 -5.90 -2.71
N LEU A 26 -11.07 -5.23 -3.84
CA LEU A 26 -10.74 -3.81 -3.86
C LEU A 26 -11.90 -2.95 -3.33
N THR A 27 -13.11 -3.22 -3.79
CA THR A 27 -14.31 -2.51 -3.33
C THR A 27 -14.51 -2.67 -1.83
N HIS A 28 -14.36 -3.88 -1.31
CA HIS A 28 -14.51 -4.12 0.13
C HIS A 28 -13.40 -3.46 0.94
N MET A 29 -12.16 -3.40 0.45
CA MET A 29 -11.10 -2.64 1.13
C MET A 29 -11.43 -1.14 1.28
N VAL A 30 -12.11 -0.55 0.28
CA VAL A 30 -12.56 0.86 0.37
C VAL A 30 -13.68 0.99 1.39
N LEU A 31 -14.67 0.11 1.34
CA LEU A 31 -15.80 0.11 2.28
C LEU A 31 -15.35 -0.11 3.73
N ASP A 32 -14.50 -1.10 3.99
CA ASP A 32 -13.94 -1.37 5.32
C ASP A 32 -13.24 -0.13 5.88
N ARG A 33 -12.51 0.60 5.03
CA ARG A 33 -11.83 1.83 5.42
C ARG A 33 -12.82 2.96 5.76
N GLU A 34 -13.91 3.08 5.00
CA GLU A 34 -14.98 4.03 5.29
C GLU A 34 -15.66 3.69 6.62
N GLU A 35 -16.00 2.42 6.86
CA GLU A 35 -16.59 1.95 8.11
C GLU A 35 -15.68 2.19 9.32
N GLU A 36 -14.36 1.98 9.19
CA GLU A 36 -13.40 2.32 10.24
C GLU A 36 -13.40 3.80 10.57
N LEU A 37 -13.40 4.67 9.55
CA LEU A 37 -13.50 6.11 9.74
C LEU A 37 -14.83 6.49 10.39
N GLU A 38 -15.90 5.76 10.09
CA GLU A 38 -17.22 5.97 10.67
C GLU A 38 -17.31 5.72 12.16
N ARG A 39 -16.51 4.78 12.67
CA ARG A 39 -16.41 4.48 14.11
C ARG A 39 -15.72 5.59 14.91
N LEU A 40 -15.01 6.51 14.26
CA LEU A 40 -14.31 7.61 14.93
C LEU A 40 -15.26 8.78 15.21
N CYS A 41 -15.04 9.46 16.34
CA CYS A 41 -15.68 10.76 16.56
C CYS A 41 -15.23 11.79 15.51
N PRO A 42 -16.00 12.88 15.27
CA PRO A 42 -15.70 13.83 14.20
C PRO A 42 -14.27 14.42 14.26
N SER A 43 -13.77 14.69 15.47
CA SER A 43 -12.41 15.22 15.68
C SER A 43 -11.33 14.23 15.25
N CYS A 44 -11.41 12.98 15.73
CA CYS A 44 -10.45 11.93 15.39
C CYS A 44 -10.49 11.58 13.90
N ARG A 45 -11.68 11.59 13.28
CA ARG A 45 -11.81 11.39 11.83
C ARG A 45 -11.08 12.47 11.06
N ALA A 46 -11.33 13.75 11.37
CA ALA A 46 -10.69 14.88 10.72
C ALA A 46 -9.16 14.82 10.86
N GLN A 47 -8.65 14.43 12.04
CA GLN A 47 -7.21 14.26 12.26
C GLN A 47 -6.63 13.13 11.39
N SER A 48 -7.30 11.99 11.31
CA SER A 48 -6.83 10.84 10.51
C SER A 48 -6.70 11.15 9.01
N GLN A 49 -7.47 12.12 8.52
CA GLN A 49 -7.51 12.52 7.11
C GLN A 49 -6.46 13.59 6.74
N GLN A 50 -5.68 14.10 7.70
CA GLN A 50 -4.67 15.14 7.46
C GLN A 50 -3.41 14.66 6.72
N GLY A 51 -3.30 13.36 6.42
CA GLY A 51 -2.16 12.82 5.67
C GLY A 51 -0.83 13.00 6.42
N LEU A 52 -0.82 12.76 7.73
CA LEU A 52 0.40 12.87 8.54
C LEU A 52 1.23 11.57 8.49
N CYS A 53 2.55 11.70 8.56
CA CYS A 53 3.46 10.56 8.63
C CYS A 53 3.19 9.76 9.91
N PRO A 54 2.91 8.44 9.84
CA PRO A 54 2.63 7.63 11.04
C PRO A 54 3.84 7.47 11.95
N GLY A 55 5.06 7.75 11.46
CA GLY A 55 6.28 7.69 12.27
C GLY A 55 6.60 8.97 13.04
N CYS A 56 6.43 10.15 12.43
CA CYS A 56 6.87 11.43 13.01
C CYS A 56 5.79 12.53 13.10
N GLY A 57 4.58 12.28 12.61
CA GLY A 57 3.44 13.20 12.69
C GLY A 57 3.52 14.42 11.77
N ARG A 58 4.59 14.58 10.98
CA ARG A 58 4.70 15.69 10.00
C ARG A 58 3.78 15.44 8.80
N PRO A 59 3.21 16.49 8.18
CA PRO A 59 2.47 16.34 6.94
C PRO A 59 3.30 15.59 5.89
N ILE A 60 2.70 14.55 5.29
CA ILE A 60 3.27 13.92 4.10
C ILE A 60 3.09 14.96 3.00
N ALA A 61 4.15 15.71 2.70
CA ALA A 61 4.18 16.52 1.50
C ALA A 61 3.85 15.61 0.32
N ALA A 62 3.05 16.11 -0.64
CA ALA A 62 2.61 15.38 -1.84
C ALA A 62 3.74 15.01 -2.82
N VAL A 63 4.96 14.80 -2.31
CA VAL A 63 6.10 14.29 -3.04
C VAL A 63 5.97 12.78 -3.00
N GLU A 64 5.55 12.20 -4.14
CA GLU A 64 5.64 10.76 -4.36
C GLU A 64 7.06 10.28 -4.01
N GLY A 65 7.16 9.45 -2.97
CA GLY A 65 8.40 8.75 -2.62
C GLY A 65 9.47 9.65 -2.00
N GLY A 66 9.73 9.46 -0.71
CA GLY A 66 11.00 9.92 -0.14
C GLY A 66 12.17 9.27 -0.90
N VAL A 67 13.13 10.09 -1.34
CA VAL A 67 14.38 9.58 -1.92
C VAL A 67 15.11 8.84 -0.82
N ASN A 68 15.22 7.52 -0.93
CA ASN A 68 16.07 6.73 -0.03
C ASN A 68 17.54 7.00 -0.42
N PRO A 69 18.33 7.72 0.39
CA PRO A 69 19.72 8.03 0.05
C PRO A 69 20.60 6.78 -0.06
N ASN A 70 20.17 5.66 0.53
CA ASN A 70 20.85 4.37 0.44
C ASN A 70 20.38 3.51 -0.75
N PHE A 71 19.48 4.00 -1.59
CA PHE A 71 19.01 3.24 -2.75
C PHE A 71 20.00 3.37 -3.92
N ASP A 72 20.66 2.26 -4.23
CA ASP A 72 21.58 2.16 -5.37
C ASP A 72 20.80 1.80 -6.64
N LEU A 73 20.53 2.84 -7.45
CA LEU A 73 19.82 2.71 -8.72
C LEU A 73 20.59 1.83 -9.73
N GLN A 74 21.92 1.91 -9.73
CA GLN A 74 22.77 1.15 -10.65
C GLN A 74 22.71 -0.34 -10.32
N ARG A 75 22.86 -0.70 -9.05
CA ARG A 75 22.74 -2.09 -8.59
C ARG A 75 21.36 -2.66 -8.86
N PHE A 76 20.30 -1.88 -8.65
CA PHE A 76 18.93 -2.31 -8.96
C PHE A 76 18.76 -2.63 -10.46
N ALA A 77 19.26 -1.76 -11.33
CA ALA A 77 19.17 -1.95 -12.78
C ALA A 77 19.96 -3.19 -13.26
N ALA A 78 21.15 -3.44 -12.70
CA ALA A 78 21.96 -4.61 -13.01
C ALA A 78 21.23 -5.92 -12.63
N LEU A 79 20.68 -5.98 -11.42
CA LEU A 79 19.88 -7.14 -10.97
C LEU A 79 18.67 -7.40 -11.86
N GLY A 80 18.00 -6.34 -12.34
CA GLY A 80 16.87 -6.47 -13.27
C GLY A 80 17.24 -7.08 -14.63
N LYS A 81 18.51 -6.98 -15.03
CA LYS A 81 19.05 -7.58 -16.25
C LYS A 81 19.59 -9.00 -16.05
N GLY A 82 19.52 -9.54 -14.83
CA GLY A 82 20.10 -10.83 -14.49
C GLY A 82 21.62 -10.80 -14.33
N GLU A 83 22.22 -9.61 -14.18
CA GLU A 83 23.64 -9.46 -13.87
C GLU A 83 23.83 -9.77 -12.38
N THR A 84 24.27 -10.99 -12.08
CA THR A 84 24.76 -11.35 -10.76
C THR A 84 26.10 -10.66 -10.51
N LYS A 85 26.22 -10.02 -9.35
CA LYS A 85 27.49 -9.53 -8.83
C LYS A 85 28.53 -10.64 -8.78
#